data_AF-A0A351D3A1-F1
#
_entry.id   AF-A0A351D3A1-F1
#
_cell.length_a   1.000
_cell.length_b   1.000
_cell.length_c   1.000
_cell.angle_alpha   90.00
_cell.angle_beta   90.00
_cell.angle_gamma   90.00
#
_symmetry.space_group_name_H-M   'P 1'
#
loop_
_entity.id
_entity.type
_entity.pdbx_description
1 polymer ?
#
loop_
_entity_poly.entity_id
_entity_poly.type
_entity_poly.pdbx_seq_one_letter_code
_entity_poly.pdbx_strand_id
1 'polypeptide(L)'
;GDTVFLLISDKPESLPATIRSRCTSIYFKTPNSEISQNWLREAVTSEVGQPEIENVEELLAFAGGAPLLALMLHQSGDRDRHSKLLRQLCDVLVGKMTPLSAAKLWHKEAPELIIQLTQRLFSDLIRCRVSEHAEPAFYRAQKQWLHRQGKRLNSQKLFLMWHQTQKAAQLMAGTSDQLLIIESLAFDLANAGKIN
;
A
#
# COMPACT_ATOMS: atom_id res chain seq x y z
N GLY A 1 -27.34 30.61 -17.01
CA GLY A 1 -26.94 30.52 -15.60
C GLY A 1 -26.15 29.25 -15.52
N ASP A 2 -24.84 29.37 -15.67
CA ASP A 2 -24.03 28.27 -16.19
C ASP A 2 -23.28 27.64 -15.04
N THR A 3 -23.99 26.78 -14.31
CA THR A 3 -23.42 26.02 -13.19
C THR A 3 -22.94 24.66 -13.69
N VAL A 4 -21.65 24.38 -13.45
CA VAL A 4 -21.04 23.08 -13.71
C VAL A 4 -20.71 22.41 -12.38
N PHE A 5 -21.02 21.12 -12.27
CA PHE A 5 -20.64 20.30 -11.12
C PHE A 5 -19.43 19.42 -11.48
N LEU A 6 -18.39 19.46 -10.65
CA LEU A 6 -17.25 18.55 -10.73
C LEU A 6 -17.29 17.60 -9.54
N LEU A 7 -17.48 16.31 -9.81
CA LEU A 7 -17.49 15.26 -8.79
C LEU A 7 -16.23 14.41 -8.92
N ILE A 8 -15.52 14.20 -7.81
CA ILE A 8 -14.31 13.37 -7.74
C ILE A 8 -14.61 12.22 -6.77
N SER A 9 -14.35 11.00 -7.19
CA SER A 9 -14.53 9.79 -6.38
C SER A 9 -13.46 8.76 -6.73
N ASP A 10 -12.84 8.15 -5.71
CA ASP A 10 -11.90 7.04 -5.84
C ASP A 10 -12.60 5.67 -6.00
N LYS A 11 -13.88 5.59 -5.59
CA LYS A 11 -14.74 4.40 -5.66
C LYS A 11 -16.09 4.76 -6.30
N PRO A 12 -16.17 5.00 -7.61
CA PRO A 12 -17.40 5.41 -8.27
C PRO A 12 -18.56 4.42 -8.07
N GLU A 13 -18.28 3.14 -7.83
CA GLU A 13 -19.25 2.10 -7.49
C GLU A 13 -19.98 2.31 -6.15
N SER A 14 -19.39 3.07 -5.22
CA SER A 14 -20.01 3.43 -3.95
C SER A 14 -21.05 4.55 -4.06
N LEU A 15 -21.09 5.25 -5.21
CA LEU A 15 -22.03 6.32 -5.46
C LEU A 15 -23.42 5.77 -5.81
N PRO A 16 -24.51 6.40 -5.35
CA PRO A 16 -25.86 6.07 -5.78
C PRO A 16 -25.99 6.07 -7.30
N ALA A 17 -26.73 5.10 -7.84
CA ALA A 17 -26.98 5.00 -9.28
C ALA A 17 -27.63 6.27 -9.87
N THR A 18 -28.38 7.00 -9.06
CA THR A 18 -29.03 8.27 -9.42
C THR A 18 -28.06 9.42 -9.67
N ILE A 19 -26.90 9.44 -8.99
CA ILE A 19 -25.83 10.41 -9.24
C ILE A 19 -25.07 9.99 -10.50
N ARG A 20 -24.65 8.71 -10.56
CA ARG A 20 -23.86 8.18 -11.68
C ARG A 20 -24.54 8.32 -13.05
N SER A 21 -25.85 8.11 -13.10
CA SER A 21 -26.63 8.23 -14.35
C SER A 21 -26.76 9.66 -14.86
N ARG A 22 -26.47 10.67 -14.03
CA ARG A 22 -26.56 12.10 -14.38
C ARG A 22 -25.19 12.75 -14.59
N CYS A 23 -24.09 12.03 -14.35
CA CYS A 23 -22.73 12.54 -14.50
C CYS A 23 -22.04 11.91 -15.73
N THR A 24 -21.32 12.74 -16.50
CA THR A 24 -20.36 12.21 -17.48
C THR A 24 -19.11 11.76 -16.74
N SER A 25 -18.74 10.49 -16.88
CA SER A 25 -17.59 9.91 -16.18
C SER A 25 -16.31 10.08 -16.99
N ILE A 26 -15.27 10.63 -16.37
CA ILE A 26 -13.92 10.68 -16.93
C ILE A 26 -13.03 9.84 -16.01
N TYR A 27 -12.42 8.80 -16.58
CA TYR A 27 -11.53 7.91 -15.85
C TYR A 27 -10.08 8.39 -15.94
N PHE A 28 -9.53 8.83 -14.81
CA PHE A 28 -8.12 9.16 -14.68
C PHE A 28 -7.31 7.87 -14.47
N LYS A 29 -6.67 7.40 -15.54
CA LYS A 29 -5.76 6.25 -15.46
C LYS A 29 -4.39 6.71 -14.99
N THR A 30 -3.71 5.86 -14.23
CA THR A 30 -2.28 6.05 -13.93
C THR A 30 -1.51 6.13 -15.26
N PRO A 31 -0.68 7.17 -15.47
CA PRO A 31 0.16 7.25 -16.66
C PRO A 31 1.10 6.05 -16.75
N ASN A 32 1.65 5.80 -17.95
CA ASN A 32 2.66 4.75 -18.08
C ASN A 32 3.92 5.08 -17.24
N SER A 33 4.76 4.07 -17.01
CA SER A 33 5.95 4.19 -16.16
C SER A 33 6.91 5.27 -16.66
N GLU A 34 7.15 5.35 -17.97
CA GLU A 34 8.11 6.29 -18.55
C GLU A 34 7.68 7.75 -18.39
N ILE A 35 6.41 8.05 -18.70
CA ILE A 35 5.82 9.39 -18.50
C ILE A 35 5.87 9.77 -17.03
N SER A 36 5.52 8.84 -16.14
CA SER A 36 5.52 9.09 -14.69
C SER A 36 6.93 9.36 -14.16
N GLN A 37 7.94 8.63 -14.63
CA GLN A 37 9.33 8.84 -14.23
C GLN A 37 9.87 10.19 -14.73
N ASN A 38 9.60 10.54 -15.99
CA ASN A 38 10.05 11.80 -16.57
C ASN A 38 9.41 12.99 -15.83
N TRP A 39 8.10 12.94 -15.63
CA TRP A 39 7.38 13.96 -14.86
C TRP A 39 7.95 14.09 -13.43
N LEU A 40 8.26 12.97 -12.76
CA LEU A 40 8.77 13.00 -11.39
C LEU A 40 10.17 13.64 -11.29
N ARG A 41 11.05 13.39 -12.27
CA ARG A 41 12.37 14.04 -12.36
C ARG A 41 12.25 15.55 -12.59
N GLU A 42 11.36 15.94 -13.48
CA GLU A 42 11.08 17.36 -13.77
C GLU A 42 10.48 18.08 -12.56
N ALA A 43 9.53 17.44 -11.86
CA ALA A 43 8.87 17.99 -10.69
C ALA A 43 9.86 18.30 -9.55
N VAL A 44 10.78 17.37 -9.24
CA VAL A 44 11.80 17.60 -8.19
C VAL A 44 12.81 18.65 -8.60
N THR A 45 13.23 18.69 -9.87
CA THR A 45 14.20 19.68 -10.36
C THR A 45 13.62 21.10 -10.38
N SER A 46 12.30 21.22 -10.53
CA SER A 46 11.59 22.50 -10.55
C SER A 46 11.47 23.16 -9.18
N GLU A 47 11.61 22.39 -8.08
CA GLU A 47 11.53 22.90 -6.72
C GLU A 47 12.93 23.13 -6.11
N VAL A 48 13.24 24.38 -5.79
CA VAL A 48 14.55 24.77 -5.23
C VAL A 48 14.74 24.16 -3.84
N GLY A 49 15.86 23.44 -3.65
CA GLY A 49 16.27 22.90 -2.36
C GLY A 49 15.80 21.49 -2.06
N GLN A 50 15.18 20.80 -3.02
CA GLN A 50 14.83 19.39 -2.84
C GLN A 50 16.01 18.46 -3.13
N PRO A 51 16.19 17.40 -2.33
CA PRO A 51 17.21 16.40 -2.61
C PRO A 51 16.90 15.70 -3.93
N GLU A 52 17.93 15.34 -4.67
CA GLU A 52 17.77 14.55 -5.90
C GLU A 52 17.16 13.17 -5.57
N ILE A 53 16.34 12.63 -6.48
CA ILE A 53 15.82 11.27 -6.33
C ILE A 53 16.90 10.28 -6.77
N GLU A 54 17.49 9.55 -5.82
CA GLU A 54 18.49 8.52 -6.10
C GLU A 54 17.99 7.43 -7.05
N ASN A 55 16.75 6.96 -6.87
CA ASN A 55 16.14 5.93 -7.70
C ASN A 55 14.65 6.20 -7.93
N VAL A 56 14.36 6.86 -9.05
CA VAL A 56 13.01 7.28 -9.48
C VAL A 56 12.10 6.08 -9.71
N GLU A 57 12.64 5.00 -10.28
CA GLU A 57 11.88 3.79 -10.57
C GLU A 57 11.43 3.09 -9.28
N GLU A 58 12.31 2.99 -8.28
CA GLU A 58 11.97 2.41 -6.97
C GLU A 58 10.98 3.28 -6.21
N LEU A 59 11.15 4.60 -6.21
CA LEU A 59 10.23 5.53 -5.57
C LEU A 59 8.82 5.44 -6.19
N LEU A 60 8.76 5.40 -7.53
CA LEU A 60 7.51 5.26 -8.26
C LEU A 60 6.85 3.89 -8.00
N ALA A 61 7.63 2.80 -7.98
CA ALA A 61 7.13 1.49 -7.63
C ALA A 61 6.58 1.45 -6.19
N PHE A 62 7.30 2.06 -5.24
CA PHE A 62 6.87 2.17 -3.86
C PHE A 62 5.54 2.92 -3.71
N ALA A 63 5.30 3.92 -4.55
CA ALA A 63 4.03 4.64 -4.66
C ALA A 63 2.95 3.91 -5.48
N GLY A 64 3.20 2.69 -5.96
CA GLY A 64 2.25 1.93 -6.78
C GLY A 64 2.04 2.49 -8.18
N GLY A 65 3.03 3.21 -8.72
CA GLY A 65 2.94 3.87 -10.02
C GLY A 65 2.28 5.25 -9.98
N ALA A 66 1.84 5.75 -8.82
CA ALA A 66 1.25 7.07 -8.68
C ALA A 66 2.33 8.16 -8.55
N PRO A 67 2.58 9.00 -9.58
CA PRO A 67 3.70 9.93 -9.57
C PRO A 67 3.54 11.05 -8.53
N LEU A 68 2.32 11.55 -8.31
CA LEU A 68 2.09 12.58 -7.29
C LEU A 68 2.34 12.05 -5.87
N LEU A 69 1.93 10.81 -5.59
CA LEU A 69 2.21 10.17 -4.30
C LEU A 69 3.71 9.93 -4.12
N ALA A 70 4.41 9.52 -5.19
CA ALA A 70 5.86 9.38 -5.19
C ALA A 70 6.57 10.69 -4.83
N LEU A 71 6.13 11.80 -5.43
CA LEU A 71 6.64 13.14 -5.10
C LEU A 71 6.37 13.48 -3.63
N MET A 72 5.13 13.33 -3.15
CA MET A 72 4.80 13.63 -1.75
C MET A 72 5.66 12.83 -0.76
N LEU A 73 5.88 11.54 -1.01
CA LEU A 73 6.71 10.68 -0.15
C LEU A 73 8.18 11.09 -0.14
N HIS A 74 8.68 11.65 -1.24
CA HIS A 74 10.02 12.19 -1.34
C HIS A 74 10.15 13.52 -0.58
N GLN A 75 9.17 14.41 -0.75
CA GLN A 75 9.17 15.76 -0.17
C GLN A 75 8.95 15.75 1.34
N SER A 76 8.04 14.93 1.84
CA SER A 76 7.68 14.92 3.27
C SER A 76 8.65 14.13 4.14
N GLY A 77 9.54 13.34 3.55
CA GLY A 77 10.35 12.36 4.28
C GLY A 77 9.52 11.20 4.86
N ASP A 78 8.24 11.06 4.51
CA ASP A 78 7.38 9.97 4.99
C ASP A 78 7.85 8.57 4.54
N ARG A 79 8.81 8.50 3.62
CA ARG A 79 9.50 7.26 3.24
C ARG A 79 10.07 6.54 4.48
N ASP A 80 10.62 7.26 5.44
CA ASP A 80 11.18 6.66 6.66
C ASP A 80 10.11 6.07 7.55
N ARG A 81 8.97 6.78 7.68
CA ARG A 81 7.80 6.29 8.41
C ARG A 81 7.25 5.02 7.77
N HIS A 82 7.05 5.02 6.45
CA HIS A 82 6.59 3.82 5.74
C HIS A 82 7.58 2.66 5.88
N SER A 83 8.88 2.94 5.79
CA SER A 83 9.94 1.91 5.91
C SER A 83 9.99 1.32 7.31
N LYS A 84 9.82 2.14 8.36
CA LYS A 84 9.71 1.70 9.75
C LYS A 84 8.50 0.79 9.95
N LEU A 85 7.32 1.21 9.48
CA LEU A 85 6.09 0.43 9.59
C LEU A 85 6.16 -0.89 8.81
N LEU A 86 6.74 -0.87 7.61
CA LEU A 86 7.00 -2.07 6.82
C LEU A 86 7.94 -3.03 7.56
N ARG A 87 8.99 -2.52 8.20
CA ARG A 87 9.89 -3.34 9.01
C ARG A 87 9.16 -4.02 10.16
N GLN A 88 8.32 -3.27 10.88
CA GLN A 88 7.49 -3.82 11.97
C GLN A 88 6.52 -4.90 11.46
N LEU A 89 5.87 -4.69 10.31
CA LEU A 89 5.03 -5.70 9.66
C LEU A 89 5.82 -6.99 9.38
N CYS A 90 7.01 -6.85 8.80
CA CYS A 90 7.91 -7.98 8.56
C CYS A 90 8.32 -8.67 9.87
N ASP A 91 8.62 -7.91 10.93
CA ASP A 91 9.00 -8.44 12.24
C ASP A 91 7.86 -9.23 12.90
N VAL A 92 6.61 -8.77 12.79
CA VAL A 92 5.44 -9.55 13.23
C VAL A 92 5.29 -10.81 12.40
N LEU A 93 5.41 -10.71 11.07
CA LEU A 93 5.30 -11.85 10.16
C LEU A 93 6.36 -12.93 10.44
N VAL A 94 7.58 -12.55 10.84
CA VAL A 94 8.64 -13.52 11.19
C VAL A 94 8.68 -13.88 12.67
N GLY A 95 7.79 -13.33 13.50
CA GLY A 95 7.69 -13.62 14.93
C GLY A 95 8.73 -12.92 15.82
N LYS A 96 9.41 -11.87 15.32
CA LYS A 96 10.32 -11.02 16.10
C LYS A 96 9.61 -9.97 16.95
N MET A 97 8.35 -9.66 16.61
CA MET A 97 7.52 -8.70 17.31
C MET A 97 6.17 -9.31 17.66
N THR A 98 5.65 -9.05 18.86
CA THR A 98 4.36 -9.62 19.28
C THR A 98 3.20 -8.85 18.64
N PRO A 99 2.12 -9.53 18.20
CA PRO A 99 0.95 -8.89 17.58
C PRO A 99 0.35 -7.76 18.41
N LEU A 100 0.21 -7.97 19.72
CA LEU A 100 -0.40 -7.00 20.62
C LEU A 100 0.44 -5.73 20.78
N SER A 101 1.78 -5.86 20.82
CA SER A 101 2.66 -4.69 20.88
C SER A 101 2.63 -3.90 19.57
N ALA A 102 2.60 -4.61 18.44
CA ALA A 102 2.51 -4.00 17.12
C ALA A 102 1.19 -3.27 16.92
N ALA A 103 0.07 -3.89 17.29
CA ALA A 103 -1.25 -3.30 17.16
C ALA A 103 -1.39 -1.96 17.89
N LYS A 104 -0.87 -1.87 19.13
CA LYS A 104 -0.87 -0.62 19.90
C LYS A 104 -0.06 0.49 19.22
N LEU A 105 1.10 0.16 18.65
CA LEU A 105 1.93 1.14 17.94
C LEU A 105 1.26 1.58 16.64
N TRP A 106 0.73 0.63 15.87
CA TRP A 106 0.07 0.90 14.59
C TRP A 106 -1.19 1.74 14.74
N HIS A 107 -2.02 1.44 15.74
CA HIS A 107 -3.21 2.22 16.07
C HIS A 107 -2.86 3.67 16.43
N LYS A 108 -1.77 3.90 17.18
CA LYS A 108 -1.33 5.24 17.56
C LYS A 108 -0.69 6.01 16.39
N GLU A 109 0.08 5.32 15.55
CA GLU A 109 0.87 5.98 14.49
C GLU A 109 0.08 6.15 13.19
N ALA A 110 -0.43 5.08 12.59
CA ALA A 110 -0.97 5.12 11.23
C ALA A 110 -1.81 3.85 10.89
N PRO A 111 -3.03 3.71 11.41
CA PRO A 111 -3.79 2.48 11.26
C PRO A 111 -4.17 2.18 9.81
N GLU A 112 -4.61 3.19 9.04
CA GLU A 112 -4.96 3.02 7.63
C GLU A 112 -3.73 2.70 6.77
N LEU A 113 -2.60 3.35 7.06
CA LEU A 113 -1.35 3.11 6.34
C LEU A 113 -0.86 1.67 6.56
N ILE A 114 -0.99 1.14 7.78
CA ILE A 114 -0.60 -0.23 8.07
C ILE A 114 -1.40 -1.25 7.26
N ILE A 115 -2.70 -1.04 7.12
CA ILE A 115 -3.53 -1.90 6.26
C ILE A 115 -3.05 -1.82 4.81
N GLN A 116 -2.79 -0.61 4.30
CA GLN A 116 -2.27 -0.42 2.94
C GLN A 116 -0.91 -1.10 2.72
N LEU A 117 0.03 -0.95 3.66
CA LEU A 117 1.35 -1.59 3.58
C LEU A 117 1.23 -3.12 3.65
N THR A 118 0.32 -3.64 4.49
CA THR A 118 0.07 -5.08 4.57
C THR A 118 -0.50 -5.62 3.27
N GLN A 119 -1.45 -4.92 2.65
CA GLN A 119 -1.95 -5.28 1.32
C GLN A 119 -0.79 -5.33 0.32
N ARG A 120 -0.05 -4.24 0.14
CA ARG A 120 1.09 -4.17 -0.79
C ARG A 120 2.09 -5.32 -0.59
N LEU A 121 2.44 -5.60 0.66
CA LEU A 121 3.35 -6.69 1.01
C LEU A 121 2.83 -8.06 0.58
N PHE A 122 1.57 -8.36 0.86
CA PHE A 122 0.98 -9.66 0.49
C PHE A 122 0.75 -9.78 -1.01
N SER A 123 0.45 -8.68 -1.71
CA SER A 123 0.41 -8.68 -3.19
C SER A 123 1.76 -9.11 -3.78
N ASP A 124 2.85 -8.52 -3.28
CA ASP A 124 4.20 -8.84 -3.75
C ASP A 124 4.64 -10.26 -3.35
N LEU A 125 4.29 -10.73 -2.15
CA LEU A 125 4.56 -12.11 -1.71
C LEU A 125 3.81 -13.13 -2.57
N ILE A 126 2.53 -12.89 -2.87
CA ILE A 126 1.73 -13.75 -3.75
C ILE A 126 2.35 -13.77 -5.15
N ARG A 127 2.68 -12.60 -5.70
CA ARG A 127 3.30 -12.45 -7.03
C ARG A 127 4.62 -13.23 -7.12
N CYS A 128 5.50 -13.08 -6.14
CA CYS A 128 6.79 -13.78 -6.10
C CYS A 128 6.64 -15.28 -5.85
N ARG A 129 5.57 -15.73 -5.19
CA ARG A 129 5.27 -17.16 -5.03
C ARG A 129 4.79 -17.80 -6.33
N VAL A 130 3.97 -17.09 -7.10
CA VAL A 130 3.36 -17.63 -8.33
C VAL A 130 4.40 -17.78 -9.44
N SER A 131 5.41 -16.91 -9.52
CA SER A 131 6.47 -17.01 -10.51
C SER A 131 7.82 -16.61 -9.93
N GLU A 132 8.82 -17.47 -10.10
CA GLU A 132 10.20 -17.26 -9.64
C GLU A 132 10.88 -16.07 -10.33
N HIS A 133 10.41 -15.69 -11.52
CA HIS A 133 10.94 -14.58 -12.30
C HIS A 133 10.11 -13.31 -12.17
N ALA A 134 9.03 -13.34 -11.38
CA ALA A 134 8.20 -12.15 -11.21
C ALA A 134 8.92 -11.04 -10.46
N GLU A 135 8.80 -9.83 -10.98
CA GLU A 135 9.22 -8.61 -10.29
C GLU A 135 8.15 -8.16 -9.30
N PRO A 136 8.51 -7.77 -8.07
CA PRO A 136 7.60 -7.13 -7.14
C PRO A 136 7.00 -5.85 -7.74
N ALA A 137 5.73 -5.58 -7.42
CA ALA A 137 5.07 -4.36 -7.84
C ALA A 137 5.54 -3.15 -7.02
N PHE A 138 5.75 -3.31 -5.70
CA PHE A 138 6.05 -2.20 -4.79
C PHE A 138 7.48 -2.26 -4.24
N TYR A 139 7.87 -3.39 -3.66
CA TYR A 139 9.11 -3.52 -2.88
C TYR A 139 10.24 -4.17 -3.70
N ARG A 140 10.55 -3.58 -4.85
CA ARG A 140 11.54 -4.12 -5.83
C ARG A 140 12.92 -4.34 -5.22
N ALA A 141 13.40 -3.40 -4.40
CA ALA A 141 14.68 -3.52 -3.70
C ALA A 141 14.74 -4.75 -2.77
N GLN A 142 13.58 -5.22 -2.26
CA GLN A 142 13.47 -6.38 -1.37
C GLN A 142 13.12 -7.68 -2.12
N LYS A 143 13.26 -7.73 -3.44
CA LYS A 143 12.93 -8.90 -4.29
C LYS A 143 13.42 -10.23 -3.70
N GLN A 144 14.71 -10.34 -3.34
CA GLN A 144 15.26 -11.59 -2.81
C GLN A 144 14.60 -12.04 -1.51
N TRP A 145 14.23 -11.09 -0.64
CA TRP A 145 13.53 -11.40 0.60
C TRP A 145 12.09 -11.84 0.31
N LEU A 146 11.38 -11.14 -0.60
CA LEU A 146 10.02 -11.47 -1.00
C LEU A 146 9.91 -12.86 -1.63
N HIS A 147 10.84 -13.22 -2.52
CA HIS A 147 10.90 -14.56 -3.11
C HIS A 147 11.12 -15.65 -2.07
N ARG A 148 12.05 -15.44 -1.12
CA ARG A 148 12.30 -16.40 -0.02
C ARG A 148 11.07 -16.55 0.89
N GLN A 149 10.44 -15.45 1.29
CA GLN A 149 9.27 -15.50 2.16
C GLN A 149 8.05 -16.06 1.42
N GLY A 150 7.83 -15.68 0.16
CA GLY A 150 6.74 -16.19 -0.68
C GLY A 150 6.79 -17.71 -0.84
N LYS A 151 7.99 -18.30 -0.98
CA LYS A 151 8.16 -19.76 -0.99
C LYS A 151 7.89 -20.40 0.37
N ARG A 152 8.33 -19.77 1.46
CA ARG A 152 8.20 -20.28 2.83
C ARG A 152 6.76 -20.27 3.36
N LEU A 153 5.97 -19.26 2.99
CA LEU A 153 4.59 -19.08 3.47
C LEU A 153 3.61 -19.95 2.68
N ASN A 154 2.61 -20.52 3.34
CA ASN A 154 1.58 -21.31 2.68
C ASN A 154 0.72 -20.43 1.74
N SER A 155 0.45 -20.88 0.51
CA SER A 155 -0.37 -20.13 -0.47
C SER A 155 -1.76 -19.78 0.07
N GLN A 156 -2.44 -20.73 0.72
CA GLN A 156 -3.76 -20.48 1.32
C GLN A 156 -3.67 -19.39 2.37
N LYS A 157 -2.64 -19.41 3.23
CA LYS A 157 -2.43 -18.37 4.25
C LYS A 157 -2.15 -17.00 3.61
N LEU A 158 -1.40 -16.93 2.53
CA LEU A 158 -1.16 -15.69 1.79
C LEU A 158 -2.47 -15.10 1.24
N PHE A 159 -3.30 -15.92 0.59
CA PHE A 159 -4.58 -15.47 0.05
C PHE A 159 -5.60 -15.13 1.15
N LEU A 160 -5.64 -15.89 2.24
CA LEU A 160 -6.48 -15.59 3.40
C LEU A 160 -6.10 -14.25 4.02
N MET A 161 -4.82 -13.99 4.21
CA MET A 161 -4.34 -12.72 4.75
C MET A 161 -4.64 -11.55 3.82
N TRP A 162 -4.43 -11.73 2.50
CA TRP A 162 -4.85 -10.73 1.51
C TRP A 162 -6.35 -10.42 1.64
N HIS A 163 -7.20 -11.42 1.75
CA HIS A 163 -8.64 -11.21 1.94
C HIS A 163 -8.99 -10.53 3.29
N GLN A 164 -8.33 -10.91 4.39
CA GLN A 164 -8.52 -10.26 5.70
C GLN A 164 -8.13 -8.78 5.66
N THR A 165 -7.05 -8.42 4.96
CA THR A 165 -6.65 -7.01 4.82
C THR A 165 -7.65 -6.17 4.02
N GLN A 166 -8.38 -6.77 3.06
CA GLN A 166 -9.45 -6.06 2.35
C GLN A 166 -10.65 -5.80 3.27
N LYS A 167 -11.02 -6.78 4.10
CA LYS A 167 -12.06 -6.60 5.12
C LYS A 167 -11.69 -5.53 6.14
N ALA A 168 -10.44 -5.54 6.64
CA ALA A 168 -9.94 -4.52 7.55
C ALA A 168 -10.04 -3.11 6.94
N ALA A 169 -9.68 -2.94 5.66
CA ALA A 169 -9.80 -1.66 4.97
C ALA A 169 -11.26 -1.17 4.86
N GLN A 170 -12.21 -2.09 4.62
CA GLN A 170 -13.65 -1.75 4.56
C GLN A 170 -14.19 -1.33 5.94
N LEU A 171 -13.83 -2.06 6.99
CA LEU A 171 -14.27 -1.75 8.35
C LEU A 171 -13.70 -0.42 8.85
N MET A 172 -12.42 -0.14 8.58
CA MET A 172 -11.78 1.13 8.95
C MET A 172 -12.48 2.36 8.38
N ALA A 173 -13.14 2.23 7.23
CA ALA A 173 -13.89 3.33 6.62
C ALA A 173 -15.24 3.62 7.30
N GLY A 174 -15.75 2.73 8.16
CA GLY A 174 -17.11 2.80 8.70
C GLY A 174 -17.26 2.65 10.22
N THR A 175 -16.22 2.30 10.97
CA THR A 175 -16.32 2.00 12.41
C THR A 175 -15.45 2.90 13.29
N SER A 176 -15.86 3.14 14.54
CA SER A 176 -15.09 3.88 15.54
C SER A 176 -14.04 3.04 16.29
N ASP A 177 -14.16 1.71 16.34
CA ASP A 177 -13.22 0.85 17.09
C ASP A 177 -12.06 0.36 16.20
N GLN A 178 -11.17 1.29 15.89
CA GLN A 178 -10.00 1.04 15.04
C GLN A 178 -8.99 0.10 15.70
N LEU A 179 -8.90 0.09 17.03
CA LEU A 179 -7.93 -0.74 17.75
C LEU A 179 -8.24 -2.23 17.57
N LEU A 180 -9.50 -2.63 17.70
CA LEU A 180 -9.91 -4.03 17.51
C LEU A 180 -9.57 -4.56 16.11
N ILE A 181 -9.77 -3.73 15.09
CA ILE A 181 -9.45 -4.08 13.69
C ILE A 181 -7.94 -4.32 13.54
N ILE A 182 -7.13 -3.41 14.09
CA ILE A 182 -5.68 -3.48 14.00
C ILE A 182 -5.11 -4.65 14.84
N GLU A 183 -5.70 -4.96 16.00
CA GLU A 183 -5.36 -6.15 16.78
C GLU A 183 -5.63 -7.42 15.99
N SER A 184 -6.84 -7.57 15.43
CA SER A 184 -7.19 -8.73 14.58
C SER A 184 -6.20 -8.87 13.43
N LEU A 185 -5.90 -7.79 12.73
CA LEU A 185 -4.94 -7.78 11.62
C LEU A 185 -3.55 -8.24 12.07
N ALA A 186 -3.07 -7.77 13.22
CA ALA A 186 -1.76 -8.15 13.75
C ALA A 186 -1.70 -9.64 14.13
N PHE A 187 -2.77 -10.18 14.71
CA PHE A 187 -2.86 -11.61 15.04
C PHE A 187 -2.91 -12.48 13.78
N ASP A 188 -3.72 -12.08 12.80
CA ASP A 188 -3.81 -12.73 11.50
C ASP A 188 -2.46 -12.75 10.78
N LEU A 189 -1.74 -11.62 10.79
CA LEU A 189 -0.40 -11.51 10.22
C LEU A 189 0.60 -12.48 10.87
N ALA A 190 0.63 -12.56 12.20
CA ALA A 190 1.50 -13.50 12.90
C ALA A 190 1.12 -14.96 12.65
N ASN A 191 -0.18 -15.26 12.51
CA ASN A 191 -0.64 -16.61 12.17
C ASN A 191 -0.29 -17.01 10.72
N ALA A 192 -0.31 -16.04 9.79
CA ALA A 192 0.16 -16.25 8.42
C ALA A 192 1.65 -16.62 8.38
N GLY A 193 2.44 -16.02 9.27
CA GLY A 193 3.88 -16.24 9.41
C GLY A 193 4.30 -17.63 9.93
N LYS A 194 3.41 -18.34 10.62
CA LYS A 194 3.70 -19.68 11.17
C LYS A 194 3.79 -20.71 10.04
N ILE A 195 4.92 -21.41 9.97
CA ILE A 195 5.12 -22.55 9.06
C ILE A 195 4.42 -23.75 9.71
N ASN A 196 3.21 -24.07 9.25
CA ASN A 196 2.53 -25.33 9.55
C ASN A 196 2.50 -26.15 8.27
#